data_AF-A0A2A5GWI5-F1
#
_entry.id   AF-A0A2A5GWI5-F1
#
_cell.length_a   1.000
_cell.length_b   1.000
_cell.length_c   1.000
_cell.angle_alpha   90.00
_cell.angle_beta   90.00
_cell.angle_gamma   90.00
#
_symmetry.space_group_name_H-M   'P 1'
#
loop_
_entity.id
_entity.type
_entity.pdbx_description
1 polymer ?
#
loop_
_entity_poly.entity_id
_entity_poly.type
_entity_poly.pdbx_seq_one_letter_code
_entity_poly.pdbx_strand_id
1 'polypeptide(L)'
;MKGNVSDFDQPISNVTVQVKGTDRKVKTDSEGNFNIKAQTGDVLVYTYAGRESTASVVNTTTNTLLVTMPLGVKNLDEVIL
;
A
#
# COMPACT_ATOMS: atom_id res chain seq x y z
N MET A 1 1.14 -11.82 0.32
CA MET A 1 1.77 -10.59 0.83
C MET A 1 0.83 -9.98 1.85
N LYS A 2 1.27 -9.86 3.10
CA LYS A 2 0.55 -9.14 4.15
C LYS A 2 1.14 -7.73 4.24
N GLY A 3 0.33 -6.78 4.63
CA GLY A 3 0.81 -5.44 4.93
C GLY A 3 -0.16 -4.66 5.78
N ASN A 4 0.31 -3.50 6.23
CA ASN A 4 -0.50 -2.54 6.98
C ASN A 4 -0.37 -1.18 6.31
N VAL A 5 -1.50 -0.47 6.19
CA VAL A 5 -1.55 0.91 5.71
C VAL A 5 -1.93 1.80 6.89
N SER A 6 -1.03 2.73 7.22
CA SER A 6 -1.24 3.73 8.25
C SER A 6 -0.93 5.13 7.72
N ASP A 7 -1.51 6.15 8.34
CA ASP A 7 -0.99 7.51 8.31
C ASP A 7 -0.29 7.77 9.64
N PHE A 8 1.03 7.87 9.62
CA PHE A 8 1.86 7.79 10.83
C PHE A 8 1.47 6.55 11.67
N ASP A 9 1.01 6.75 12.90
CA ASP A 9 0.58 5.70 13.83
C ASP A 9 -0.92 5.36 13.74
N GLN A 10 -1.67 6.03 12.84
CA GLN A 10 -3.11 5.80 12.70
C GLN A 10 -3.39 4.84 11.54
N PRO A 11 -3.93 3.63 11.81
CA PRO A 11 -4.30 2.71 10.75
C PRO A 11 -5.43 3.27 9.87
N ILE A 12 -5.35 3.02 8.56
CA ILE A 12 -6.35 3.49 7.59
C ILE A 12 -7.15 2.31 7.05
N SER A 13 -8.43 2.25 7.41
CA SER A 13 -9.36 1.27 6.86
C SER A 13 -9.86 1.65 5.47
N ASN A 14 -10.39 0.68 4.71
CA ASN A 14 -10.99 0.90 3.39
C ASN A 14 -10.06 1.41 2.29
N VAL A 15 -8.74 1.36 2.48
CA VAL A 15 -7.76 1.61 1.42
C VAL A 15 -7.82 0.46 0.43
N THR A 16 -8.02 0.77 -0.84
CA THR A 16 -7.92 -0.22 -1.91
C THR A 16 -6.46 -0.43 -2.26
N VAL A 17 -5.97 -1.67 -2.08
CA VAL A 17 -4.63 -2.10 -2.48
C VAL A 17 -4.76 -2.95 -3.73
N GLN A 18 -4.11 -2.57 -4.82
CA GLN A 18 -4.21 -3.23 -6.11
C GLN A 18 -2.83 -3.52 -6.70
N VAL A 19 -2.63 -4.70 -7.29
CA VAL A 19 -1.44 -4.95 -8.12
C VAL A 19 -1.62 -4.24 -9.46
N LYS A 20 -0.72 -3.30 -9.78
CA LYS A 20 -0.77 -2.46 -10.97
C LYS A 20 -0.94 -3.29 -12.24
N GLY A 21 -1.88 -2.90 -13.09
CA GLY A 21 -2.16 -3.60 -14.36
C GLY A 21 -2.96 -4.89 -14.22
N THR A 22 -3.49 -5.21 -13.03
CA THR A 22 -4.31 -6.41 -12.80
C THR A 22 -5.60 -6.06 -12.06
N ASP A 23 -6.59 -6.95 -12.09
CA ASP A 23 -7.82 -6.84 -11.28
C ASP A 23 -7.65 -7.35 -9.83
N ARG A 24 -6.44 -7.77 -9.45
CA ARG A 24 -6.15 -8.28 -8.11
C ARG A 24 -6.12 -7.09 -7.15
N LYS A 25 -7.19 -6.93 -6.39
CA LYS A 25 -7.32 -5.90 -5.37
C LYS A 25 -7.95 -6.41 -4.09
N VAL A 26 -7.58 -5.80 -2.98
CA VAL A 26 -8.16 -6.03 -1.66
C VAL A 26 -8.39 -4.69 -0.98
N LYS A 27 -9.20 -4.67 0.09
CA LYS A 27 -9.35 -3.49 0.94
C LYS A 27 -8.71 -3.75 2.30
N THR A 28 -8.15 -2.71 2.89
CA THR A 28 -7.69 -2.78 4.28
C THR A 28 -8.87 -2.93 5.24
N ASP A 29 -8.67 -3.70 6.31
CA ASP A 29 -9.63 -3.87 7.40
C ASP A 29 -9.63 -2.68 8.38
N SER A 30 -10.36 -2.80 9.48
CA SER A 30 -10.47 -1.75 10.51
C SER A 30 -9.14 -1.37 11.17
N GLU A 31 -8.14 -2.26 11.13
CA GLU A 31 -6.81 -2.06 11.69
C GLU A 31 -5.78 -1.68 10.61
N GLY A 32 -6.22 -1.41 9.38
CA GLY A 32 -5.35 -1.04 8.27
C GLY A 32 -4.64 -2.22 7.63
N ASN A 33 -4.91 -3.46 8.06
CA ASN A 33 -4.24 -4.64 7.55
C ASN A 33 -4.84 -5.09 6.22
N PHE A 34 -4.01 -5.65 5.34
CA PHE A 34 -4.43 -6.29 4.11
C PHE A 34 -3.61 -7.55 3.81
N ASN A 35 -4.19 -8.45 3.01
CA ASN A 35 -3.48 -9.59 2.46
C ASN A 35 -3.79 -9.73 0.97
N ILE A 36 -2.78 -9.54 0.12
CA ILE A 36 -2.89 -9.61 -1.33
C ILE A 36 -1.89 -10.63 -1.89
N LYS A 37 -2.27 -11.32 -2.96
CA LYS A 37 -1.32 -12.13 -3.72
C LYS A 37 -0.53 -11.17 -4.63
N ALA A 38 0.74 -10.96 -4.31
CA ALA A 38 1.70 -10.17 -5.08
C ALA A 38 3.09 -10.80 -4.95
N GLN A 39 3.95 -10.56 -5.93
CA GLN A 39 5.31 -11.09 -6.04
C GLN A 39 6.33 -9.95 -5.96
N THR A 40 7.59 -10.28 -5.63
CA THR A 40 8.69 -9.31 -5.71
C THR A 40 8.76 -8.73 -7.12
N GLY A 41 8.87 -7.40 -7.22
CA GLY A 41 8.82 -6.66 -8.48
C GLY A 41 7.41 -6.18 -8.90
N ASP A 42 6.34 -6.71 -8.29
CA ASP A 42 4.99 -6.14 -8.50
C ASP A 42 4.92 -4.72 -7.93
N VAL A 43 4.12 -3.88 -8.57
CA VAL A 43 3.80 -2.53 -8.06
C VAL A 43 2.43 -2.59 -7.40
N LEU A 44 2.37 -2.25 -6.11
CA LEU A 44 1.11 -2.07 -5.39
C LEU A 44 0.68 -0.60 -5.48
N VAL A 45 -0.58 -0.37 -5.83
CA VAL A 45 -1.23 0.94 -5.89
C VAL A 45 -2.25 1.01 -4.77
N TYR A 46 -2.18 2.08 -3.97
CA TYR A 46 -3.03 2.33 -2.83
C TYR A 46 -3.95 3.49 -3.16
N THR A 47 -5.27 3.27 -3.08
CA THR A 47 -6.27 4.29 -3.39
C THR A 47 -7.27 4.38 -2.24
N TYR A 48 -7.52 5.61 -1.80
CA TYR A 48 -8.54 5.90 -0.79
C TYR A 48 -9.42 7.04 -1.30
N ALA A 49 -10.72 6.97 -1.04
CA ALA A 49 -11.68 7.94 -1.56
C ALA A 49 -11.31 9.37 -1.13
N GLY A 50 -11.20 10.29 -2.11
CA GLY A 50 -10.85 11.68 -1.86
C GLY A 50 -9.36 11.94 -1.56
N ARG A 51 -8.47 10.96 -1.78
CA ARG A 51 -7.01 11.13 -1.60
C ARG A 51 -6.25 10.82 -2.88
N GLU A 52 -5.05 11.36 -3.01
CA GLU A 52 -4.13 10.97 -4.07
C GLU A 52 -3.70 9.50 -3.89
N SER A 53 -3.61 8.77 -5.00
CA SER A 53 -3.13 7.40 -4.99
C SER A 53 -1.62 7.38 -4.78
N THR A 54 -1.14 6.50 -3.91
CA THR A 54 0.30 6.21 -3.75
C THR A 54 0.63 4.86 -4.36
N ALA A 55 1.90 4.60 -4.64
CA ALA A 55 2.35 3.31 -5.14
C ALA A 55 3.70 2.92 -4.55
N SER A 56 3.92 1.62 -4.35
CA SER A 56 5.19 1.07 -3.89
C SER A 56 5.52 -0.22 -4.64
N VAL A 57 6.80 -0.42 -4.93
CA VAL A 57 7.30 -1.69 -5.47
C VAL A 57 7.46 -2.69 -4.33
N VAL A 58 7.08 -3.95 -4.58
CA VAL A 58 7.35 -5.05 -3.65
C VAL A 58 8.85 -5.39 -3.73
N ASN A 59 9.63 -4.83 -2.81
CA ASN A 59 11.09 -4.94 -2.79
C ASN A 59 11.63 -6.06 -1.88
N THR A 60 10.76 -6.81 -1.21
CA THR A 60 11.15 -7.78 -0.18
C THR A 60 10.69 -9.19 -0.52
N THR A 61 11.45 -10.17 -0.02
CA THR A 61 11.07 -11.59 0.05
C THR A 61 10.29 -11.91 1.34
N THR A 62 10.32 -11.00 2.32
CA THR A 62 9.48 -11.09 3.52
C THR A 62 8.04 -10.76 3.16
N ASN A 63 7.10 -11.54 3.69
CA ASN A 63 5.67 -11.39 3.39
C ASN A 63 5.02 -10.18 4.08
N THR A 64 5.78 -9.18 4.54
CA THR A 64 5.29 -8.06 5.35
C THR A 64 5.75 -6.74 4.75
N LEU A 65 4.78 -5.90 4.36
CA LEU A 65 5.01 -4.54 3.85
C LEU A 65 4.37 -3.52 4.80
N LEU A 66 5.18 -2.60 5.32
CA LEU A 66 4.68 -1.43 6.06
C LEU A 66 4.53 -0.26 5.09
N VAL A 67 3.35 0.32 5.01
CA VAL A 67 3.05 1.40 4.07
C VAL A 67 2.51 2.59 4.85
N THR A 68 3.24 3.70 4.81
CA THR A 68 2.75 4.98 5.32
C THR A 68 2.15 5.77 4.17
N MET A 69 0.86 6.09 4.26
CA MET A 69 0.18 7.02 3.36
C MET A 69 0.00 8.35 4.10
N PRO A 70 0.92 9.32 3.94
CA PRO A 70 0.77 10.62 4.57
C PRO A 70 -0.57 11.23 4.17
N LEU A 71 -1.32 11.74 5.16
CA LEU A 71 -2.50 12.58 4.96
C LEU A 71 -2.08 13.86 4.21
N GLY A 72 -1.99 13.77 2.88
CA GLY A 72 -1.88 14.91 1.98
C GLY A 72 -0.67 15.82 2.20
N VAL A 73 0.55 15.33 2.02
CA VAL A 73 1.60 16.09 1.34
C VAL A 73 2.51 15.10 0.61
N LYS A 74 2.59 15.27 -0.70
CA LYS A 74 3.49 14.54 -1.60
C LYS A 74 4.94 14.76 -1.17
N ASN A 75 5.56 13.75 -0.56
CA ASN A 75 7.01 13.56 -0.59
C ASN A 75 7.25 12.18 -1.22
N LEU A 76 7.47 12.19 -2.52
CA LEU A 76 8.03 11.05 -3.25
C LEU A 76 9.50 10.97 -2.85
N ASP A 77 9.80 10.35 -1.72
CA ASP A 77 11.17 9.95 -1.47
C ASP A 77 11.45 8.71 -2.32
N GLU A 78 12.32 8.95 -3.30
CA GLU A 78 12.85 8.00 -4.27
C GLU A 78 13.25 6.67 -3.61
N VAL A 79 12.94 5.57 -4.28
CA VAL A 79 13.55 4.27 -3.98
C VAL A 79 15.05 4.43 -4.20
N ILE A 80 15.82 4.38 -3.12
CA ILE A 80 17.29 4.43 -3.17
C ILE A 80 17.79 3.19 -3.92
N LEU A 81 18.67 3.46 -4.90
CA LEU A 81 19.26 2.56 -5.89
C LEU A 81 20.10 1.43 -5.27
#